data_AF-A0A0J7K9J5-F1
#
_entry.id   AF-A0A0J7K9J5-F1
#
_cell.length_a   1.000
_cell.length_b   1.000
_cell.length_c   1.000
_cell.angle_alpha   90.00
_cell.angle_beta   90.00
_cell.angle_gamma   90.00
#
_symmetry.space_group_name_H-M   'P 1'
#
loop_
_entity.id
_entity.type
_entity.pdbx_description
1 polymer ?
#
loop_
_entity_poly.entity_id
_entity_poly.type
_entity_poly.pdbx_seq_one_letter_code
_entity_poly.pdbx_strand_id
1 'polypeptide(L)'
;MNIDQVLKFILGVNSRTCKNYAPQDLVLRGDISFGAEEFFENEAKMATRLANFISAFLQISDPLEVYSGKRVADRPLTEDQMIGETLALILGDTKIWSASIFWDRNKFTNRTFFAPYAYKTQLNTRKFKLEDLARLNDTDEVYTKKSYFQILKQRWATNFDQLEKYYMKIKIRFNETGEYLKKFEHYPNYYRAANLDHGHWTTPYFDCNGKVKKWVITYASPFFGWDSLKEKLEFK
;
A
#
# COMPACT_ATOMS: atom_id res chain seq x y z
N MET A 1 17.38 27.78 -12.46
CA MET A 1 18.03 26.71 -11.68
C MET A 1 19.29 26.28 -12.42
N ASN A 2 20.46 26.22 -11.77
CA ASN A 2 21.68 25.71 -12.40
C ASN A 2 21.72 24.19 -12.28
N ILE A 3 21.56 23.49 -13.41
CA ILE A 3 21.43 22.01 -13.45
C ILE A 3 22.68 21.31 -12.91
N ASP A 4 23.88 21.83 -13.20
CA ASP A 4 25.14 21.23 -12.74
C ASP A 4 25.28 21.25 -11.21
N GLN A 5 24.85 22.35 -10.58
CA GLN A 5 24.85 22.44 -9.12
C GLN A 5 23.87 21.46 -8.47
N VAL A 6 22.69 21.27 -9.07
CA VAL A 6 21.68 20.32 -8.57
C VAL A 6 22.17 18.88 -8.72
N LEU A 7 22.77 18.53 -9.85
CA LEU A 7 23.34 17.20 -10.07
C LEU A 7 24.48 16.91 -9.10
N LYS A 8 25.38 17.88 -8.88
CA LYS A 8 26.47 17.76 -7.88
C LYS A 8 25.92 17.54 -6.47
N PHE A 9 24.84 18.21 -6.10
CA PHE A 9 24.16 18.00 -4.83
C PHE A 9 23.58 16.58 -4.74
N ILE A 10 22.76 16.17 -5.70
CA ILE A 10 22.10 14.85 -5.71
C ILE A 10 23.12 13.72 -5.63
N LEU A 11 24.21 13.81 -6.40
CA LEU A 11 25.30 12.82 -6.41
C LEU A 11 26.18 12.88 -5.16
N GLY A 12 26.29 14.04 -4.52
CA GLY A 12 27.04 14.24 -3.28
C GLY A 12 26.34 13.69 -2.04
N VAL A 13 25.00 13.60 -2.06
CA VAL A 13 24.21 13.02 -0.97
C VAL A 13 24.25 11.49 -1.05
N ASN A 14 24.80 10.86 -0.02
CA ASN A 14 24.91 9.42 0.11
C ASN A 14 24.63 9.00 1.57
N SER A 15 24.69 7.69 1.82
CA SER A 15 24.40 7.10 3.14
C SER A 15 25.29 7.60 4.29
N ARG A 16 26.45 8.20 3.99
CA ARG A 16 27.38 8.78 4.96
C ARG A 16 27.18 10.27 5.12
N THR A 17 26.96 10.99 4.02
CA THR A 17 26.85 12.46 4.01
C THR A 17 25.46 12.97 4.37
N CYS A 18 24.41 12.15 4.25
CA CYS A 18 23.04 12.59 4.48
C CYS A 18 22.78 13.14 5.90
N LYS A 19 23.56 12.70 6.90
CA LYS A 19 23.46 13.18 8.29
C LYS A 19 23.95 14.61 8.49
N ASN A 20 24.70 15.16 7.53
CA ASN A 20 25.25 16.52 7.60
C ASN A 20 24.26 17.58 7.10
N TYR A 21 23.13 17.16 6.51
CA TYR A 21 22.13 18.03 5.93
C TYR A 21 20.90 18.12 6.83
N ALA A 22 20.19 19.26 6.77
CA ALA A 22 18.91 19.38 7.45
C ALA A 22 17.84 18.53 6.74
N PRO A 23 16.79 18.05 7.44
CA PRO A 23 15.73 17.23 6.83
C PRO A 23 15.07 17.88 5.61
N GLN A 24 14.94 19.21 5.62
CA GLN A 24 14.39 20.01 4.52
C GLN A 24 15.27 20.01 3.26
N ASP A 25 16.60 19.89 3.41
CA ASP A 25 17.53 19.84 2.27
C ASP A 25 17.51 18.46 1.61
N LEU A 26 17.09 17.42 2.34
CA LEU A 26 16.91 16.06 1.84
C LEU A 26 15.58 15.87 1.09
N VAL A 27 14.82 16.94 0.87
CA VAL A 27 13.61 16.95 0.06
C VAL A 27 13.84 17.84 -1.16
N LEU A 28 13.72 17.26 -2.34
CA LEU A 28 13.84 18.02 -3.59
C LEU A 28 12.59 18.86 -3.82
N ARG A 29 12.77 20.02 -4.45
CA ARG A 29 11.66 20.89 -4.84
C ARG A 29 10.75 20.19 -5.86
N GLY A 30 9.45 20.51 -5.80
CA GLY A 30 8.41 19.91 -6.65
C GLY A 30 8.68 20.02 -8.16
N ASP A 31 9.41 21.05 -8.60
CA ASP A 31 9.80 21.23 -10.00
C ASP A 31 10.65 20.06 -10.55
N ILE A 32 11.38 19.35 -9.68
CA ILE A 32 12.22 18.20 -10.06
C ILE A 32 11.37 16.93 -10.27
N SER A 33 10.17 16.87 -9.69
CA SER A 33 9.20 15.79 -9.91
C SER A 33 8.32 15.97 -11.14
N PHE A 34 8.56 16.98 -11.98
CA PHE A 34 7.77 17.17 -13.19
C PHE A 34 7.82 15.93 -14.10
N GLY A 35 6.66 15.39 -14.45
CA GLY A 35 6.51 14.17 -15.27
C GLY A 35 6.76 12.86 -14.52
N ALA A 36 7.04 12.88 -13.21
CA ALA A 36 7.23 11.65 -12.43
C ALA A 36 5.96 10.80 -12.35
N GLU A 37 4.79 11.44 -12.31
CA GLU A 37 3.48 10.75 -12.24
C GLU A 37 3.22 9.92 -13.50
N GLU A 38 3.56 10.46 -14.68
CA GLU A 38 3.43 9.76 -15.96
C GLU A 38 4.52 8.69 -16.14
N PHE A 39 5.75 8.98 -15.72
CA PHE A 39 6.87 8.04 -15.84
C PHE A 39 6.73 6.81 -14.93
N PHE A 40 6.21 6.99 -13.71
CA PHE A 40 6.04 5.94 -12.70
C PHE A 40 4.59 5.46 -12.54
N GLU A 41 3.74 5.72 -13.54
CA GLU A 41 2.32 5.40 -13.49
C GLU A 41 2.07 3.90 -13.28
N ASN A 42 2.89 3.03 -13.90
CA ASN A 42 2.75 1.58 -13.80
C ASN A 42 3.02 1.07 -12.36
N GLU A 43 4.06 1.62 -11.73
CA GLU A 43 4.46 1.31 -10.36
C GLU A 43 3.39 1.78 -9.37
N ALA A 44 2.77 2.94 -9.63
CA ALA A 44 1.63 3.43 -8.86
C ALA A 44 0.36 2.59 -9.07
N LYS A 45 0.11 2.12 -10.30
CA LYS A 45 -0.97 1.16 -10.60
C LYS A 45 -0.78 -0.16 -9.85
N MET A 46 0.46 -0.63 -9.65
CA MET A 46 0.71 -1.84 -8.84
C MET A 46 0.31 -1.64 -7.38
N ALA A 47 0.66 -0.51 -6.78
CA ALA A 47 0.24 -0.17 -5.42
C ALA A 47 -1.28 -0.02 -5.32
N THR A 48 -1.91 0.65 -6.29
CA THR A 48 -3.36 0.83 -6.36
C THR A 48 -4.10 -0.51 -6.53
N ARG A 49 -3.57 -1.41 -7.36
CA ARG A 49 -4.10 -2.76 -7.53
C ARG A 49 -4.12 -3.52 -6.21
N LEU A 50 -3.02 -3.48 -5.45
CA LEU A 50 -2.94 -4.15 -4.16
C LEU A 50 -3.90 -3.53 -3.15
N ALA A 51 -3.98 -2.20 -3.09
CA ALA A 51 -4.94 -1.49 -2.25
C ALA A 51 -6.40 -1.86 -2.59
N ASN A 52 -6.73 -2.01 -3.87
CA ASN A 52 -8.06 -2.41 -4.33
C ASN A 52 -8.36 -3.88 -4.02
N PHE A 53 -7.36 -4.76 -4.14
CA PHE A 53 -7.48 -6.16 -3.71
C PHE A 53 -7.81 -6.26 -2.22
N ILE A 54 -7.05 -5.55 -1.37
CA ILE A 54 -7.29 -5.53 0.08
C ILE A 54 -8.68 -4.93 0.37
N SER A 55 -9.02 -3.83 -0.31
CA SER A 55 -10.32 -3.17 -0.10
C SER A 55 -11.50 -4.06 -0.47
N ALA A 56 -11.40 -4.74 -1.61
CA ALA A 56 -12.39 -5.72 -2.04
C ALA A 56 -12.52 -6.83 -0.99
N PHE A 57 -11.40 -7.43 -0.58
CA PHE A 57 -11.42 -8.51 0.40
C PHE A 57 -12.08 -8.08 1.72
N LEU A 58 -11.70 -6.94 2.28
CA LEU A 58 -12.23 -6.44 3.56
C LEU A 58 -13.70 -6.00 3.50
N GLN A 59 -14.25 -5.74 2.31
CA GLN A 59 -15.64 -5.33 2.14
C GLN A 59 -16.57 -6.47 1.77
N ILE A 60 -16.05 -7.52 1.13
CA ILE A 60 -16.83 -8.64 0.61
C ILE A 60 -16.73 -9.85 1.52
N SER A 61 -15.53 -10.14 2.03
CA SER A 61 -15.27 -11.35 2.81
C SER A 61 -15.87 -11.19 4.20
N ASP A 62 -16.79 -12.08 4.55
CA ASP A 62 -17.31 -12.22 5.90
C ASP A 62 -16.96 -13.60 6.48
N PRO A 63 -15.98 -13.67 7.40
CA PRO A 63 -15.62 -14.93 8.05
C PRO A 63 -16.74 -15.57 8.89
N LEU A 64 -17.77 -14.79 9.25
CA LEU A 64 -18.92 -15.24 10.03
C LEU A 64 -20.12 -15.63 9.15
N GLU A 65 -20.01 -15.49 7.83
CA GLU A 65 -21.09 -15.85 6.93
C GLU A 65 -21.29 -17.37 6.90
N VAL A 66 -22.54 -17.78 7.12
CA VAL A 66 -22.93 -19.20 7.14
C VAL A 66 -23.53 -19.56 5.80
N TYR A 67 -22.78 -20.31 5.00
CA TYR A 67 -23.28 -20.86 3.75
C TYR A 67 -23.99 -22.20 3.96
N SER A 68 -25.02 -22.45 3.16
CA SER A 68 -25.66 -23.77 3.12
C SER A 68 -24.78 -24.82 2.45
N GLY A 69 -24.82 -26.04 2.99
CA GLY A 69 -24.13 -27.22 2.44
C GLY A 69 -22.67 -27.33 2.89
N LYS A 70 -21.78 -27.70 1.96
CA LYS A 70 -20.34 -27.88 2.20
C LYS A 70 -19.49 -26.61 2.04
N ARG A 71 -20.14 -25.46 1.84
CA ARG A 71 -19.45 -24.19 1.54
C ARG A 71 -18.90 -23.59 2.82
N VAL A 72 -17.69 -23.05 2.74
CA VAL A 72 -16.96 -22.50 3.87
C VAL A 72 -16.67 -21.04 3.56
N ALA A 73 -16.88 -20.17 4.54
CA ALA A 73 -16.49 -18.78 4.45
C ALA A 73 -14.97 -18.61 4.39
N ASP A 74 -14.56 -17.54 3.72
CA ASP A 74 -13.15 -17.15 3.68
C ASP A 74 -12.67 -16.74 5.07
N ARG A 75 -11.42 -17.09 5.38
CA ARG A 75 -10.77 -16.67 6.62
C ARG A 75 -10.23 -15.25 6.48
N PRO A 76 -10.04 -14.50 7.59
CA PRO A 76 -9.38 -13.20 7.54
C PRO A 76 -8.00 -13.27 6.89
N LEU A 77 -7.54 -12.14 6.33
CA LEU A 77 -6.19 -11.99 5.78
C LEU A 77 -5.14 -12.33 6.84
N THR A 78 -4.22 -13.22 6.50
CA THR A 78 -3.13 -13.63 7.40
C THR A 78 -1.90 -12.74 7.23
N GLU A 79 -1.04 -12.70 8.25
CA GLU A 79 0.23 -11.96 8.18
C GLU A 79 1.07 -12.41 6.99
N ASP A 80 1.19 -13.73 6.79
CA ASP A 80 1.97 -14.32 5.69
C ASP A 80 1.44 -13.92 4.31
N GLN A 81 0.11 -13.83 4.15
CA GLN A 81 -0.50 -13.35 2.90
C GLN A 81 -0.11 -11.90 2.64
N MET A 82 -0.25 -11.02 3.62
CA MET A 82 0.07 -9.60 3.47
C MET A 82 1.56 -9.37 3.23
N ILE A 83 2.41 -10.12 3.92
CA ILE A 83 3.86 -10.15 3.76
C ILE A 83 4.24 -10.64 2.35
N GLY A 84 3.59 -11.69 1.87
CA GLY A 84 3.77 -12.23 0.52
C GLY A 84 3.37 -11.24 -0.57
N GLU A 85 2.21 -10.60 -0.44
CA GLU A 85 1.75 -9.57 -1.39
C GLU A 85 2.68 -8.34 -1.41
N THR A 86 3.17 -7.91 -0.24
CA THR A 86 4.17 -6.82 -0.16
C THR A 86 5.45 -7.19 -0.90
N LEU A 87 5.94 -8.42 -0.70
CA LEU A 87 7.13 -8.91 -1.37
C LEU A 87 6.92 -9.02 -2.89
N ALA A 88 5.73 -9.46 -3.33
CA ALA A 88 5.38 -9.62 -4.73
C ALA A 88 5.49 -8.31 -5.53
N LEU A 89 5.20 -7.15 -4.92
CA LEU A 89 5.37 -5.85 -5.57
C LEU A 89 6.83 -5.61 -6.03
N ILE A 90 7.80 -5.91 -5.16
CA ILE A 90 9.22 -5.67 -5.45
C ILE A 90 9.79 -6.73 -6.38
N LEU A 91 9.26 -7.95 -6.30
CA LEU A 91 9.60 -9.03 -7.22
C LEU A 91 9.10 -8.75 -8.64
N GLY A 92 7.92 -8.14 -8.75
CA GLY A 92 7.27 -7.86 -10.03
C GLY A 92 7.93 -6.74 -10.83
N ASP A 93 8.53 -5.75 -10.16
CA ASP A 93 9.16 -4.61 -10.84
C ASP A 93 10.53 -4.24 -10.24
N THR A 94 11.57 -4.23 -11.10
CA THR A 94 12.94 -3.92 -10.70
C THR A 94 13.18 -2.44 -10.41
N LYS A 95 12.28 -1.53 -10.79
CA LYS A 95 12.36 -0.11 -10.44
C LYS A 95 11.89 0.18 -9.02
N ILE A 96 11.01 -0.64 -8.47
CA ILE A 96 10.53 -0.50 -7.09
C ILE A 96 11.64 -0.93 -6.12
N TRP A 97 12.15 0.00 -5.32
CA TRP A 97 13.21 -0.27 -4.34
C TRP A 97 12.67 -0.79 -3.00
N SER A 98 11.48 -0.32 -2.61
CA SER A 98 10.78 -0.69 -1.39
C SER A 98 9.28 -0.62 -1.62
N ALA A 99 8.55 -1.46 -0.91
CA ALA A 99 7.10 -1.50 -0.91
C ALA A 99 6.61 -1.87 0.48
N SER A 100 5.45 -1.35 0.87
CA SER A 100 4.87 -1.64 2.17
C SER A 100 3.38 -1.42 2.20
N ILE A 101 2.74 -2.12 3.12
CA ILE A 101 1.31 -1.98 3.41
C ILE A 101 1.21 -1.45 4.82
N PHE A 102 0.58 -0.30 4.99
CA PHE A 102 0.46 0.36 6.30
C PHE A 102 -0.96 0.23 6.79
N TRP A 103 -1.16 -0.56 7.84
CA TRP A 103 -2.44 -0.67 8.52
C TRP A 103 -2.58 0.41 9.58
N ASP A 104 -3.74 1.04 9.71
CA ASP A 104 -4.02 1.91 10.84
C ASP A 104 -4.14 1.12 12.15
N ARG A 105 -4.11 1.85 13.27
CA ARG A 105 -4.06 1.26 14.61
C ARG A 105 -5.24 0.32 14.84
N ASN A 106 -4.94 -0.91 15.29
CA ASN A 106 -5.91 -1.98 15.57
C ASN A 106 -6.80 -2.36 14.37
N LYS A 107 -6.37 -2.12 13.13
CA LYS A 107 -7.14 -2.47 11.93
C LYS A 107 -6.80 -3.83 11.34
N PHE A 108 -5.63 -4.37 11.69
CA PHE A 108 -5.25 -5.73 11.34
C PHE A 108 -5.57 -6.72 12.46
N THR A 109 -5.93 -7.95 12.12
CA THR A 109 -6.34 -8.97 13.09
C THR A 109 -5.21 -9.28 14.08
N ASN A 110 -5.52 -9.27 15.38
CA ASN A 110 -4.59 -9.62 16.47
C ASN A 110 -3.30 -8.76 16.55
N ARG A 111 -3.27 -7.56 15.94
CA ARG A 111 -2.11 -6.65 15.98
C ARG A 111 -2.54 -5.21 16.23
N THR A 112 -1.78 -4.50 17.07
CA THR A 112 -1.99 -3.05 17.28
C THR A 112 -1.48 -2.23 16.11
N PHE A 113 -0.32 -2.61 15.60
CA PHE A 113 0.30 -2.04 14.43
C PHE A 113 0.79 -3.19 13.56
N PHE A 114 0.67 -3.06 12.26
CA PHE A 114 1.15 -4.04 11.29
C PHE A 114 1.54 -3.30 10.02
N ALA A 115 2.81 -3.45 9.63
CA ALA A 115 3.38 -2.75 8.50
C ALA A 115 4.43 -3.62 7.81
N PRO A 116 4.01 -4.65 7.04
CA PRO A 116 4.95 -5.41 6.23
C PRO A 116 5.67 -4.46 5.27
N TYR A 117 7.00 -4.53 5.27
CA TYR A 117 7.88 -3.70 4.50
C TYR A 117 8.94 -4.56 3.84
N ALA A 118 8.89 -4.58 2.51
CA ALA A 118 9.88 -5.24 1.68
C ALA A 118 10.83 -4.20 1.10
N TYR A 119 12.09 -4.58 0.88
CA TYR A 119 13.06 -3.73 0.19
C TYR A 119 14.23 -4.52 -0.39
N LYS A 120 14.95 -3.89 -1.31
CA LYS A 120 16.23 -4.38 -1.84
C LYS A 120 17.33 -3.33 -1.69
N THR A 121 18.55 -3.80 -1.53
CA THR A 121 19.74 -2.94 -1.36
C THR A 121 20.55 -2.77 -2.64
N GLN A 122 20.44 -3.73 -3.57
CA GLN A 122 21.10 -3.68 -4.87
C GLN A 122 20.08 -3.75 -6.00
N LEU A 123 20.43 -3.18 -7.15
CA LEU A 123 19.65 -3.32 -8.39
C LEU A 123 19.80 -4.76 -8.91
N ASN A 124 18.73 -5.32 -9.49
CA ASN A 124 18.71 -6.65 -10.14
C ASN A 124 19.20 -7.82 -9.26
N THR A 125 18.99 -7.75 -7.95
CA THR A 125 19.29 -8.84 -7.02
C THR A 125 18.11 -9.79 -6.87
N ARG A 126 18.39 -11.05 -6.53
CA ARG A 126 17.38 -12.02 -6.06
C ARG A 126 17.25 -12.05 -4.54
N LYS A 127 18.03 -11.21 -3.84
CA LYS A 127 18.03 -11.12 -2.38
C LYS A 127 17.17 -9.94 -1.94
N PHE A 128 16.00 -10.26 -1.42
CA PHE A 128 15.06 -9.28 -0.87
C PHE A 128 15.03 -9.38 0.64
N LYS A 129 14.74 -8.27 1.29
CA LYS A 129 14.56 -8.19 2.74
C LYS A 129 13.11 -7.83 3.02
N LEU A 130 12.61 -8.37 4.13
CA LEU A 130 11.22 -8.28 4.51
C LEU A 130 11.15 -8.24 6.02
N GLU A 131 10.51 -7.21 6.55
CA GLU A 131 10.34 -7.01 7.98
C GLU A 131 9.02 -6.28 8.26
N ASP A 132 8.50 -6.43 9.47
CA ASP A 132 7.37 -5.64 9.94
C ASP A 132 7.90 -4.37 10.63
N LEU A 133 7.64 -3.20 10.04
CA LEU A 133 8.05 -1.90 10.60
C LEU A 133 7.35 -1.58 11.91
N ALA A 134 6.22 -2.23 12.21
CA ALA A 134 5.55 -2.07 13.50
C ALA A 134 6.35 -2.63 14.69
N ARG A 135 7.39 -3.44 14.44
CA ARG A 135 8.27 -4.00 15.49
C ARG A 135 9.26 -2.98 16.07
N LEU A 136 9.39 -1.80 15.45
CA LEU A 136 10.36 -0.79 15.85
C LEU A 136 9.82 -0.02 17.05
N ASN A 137 10.46 -0.18 18.21
CA ASN A 137 10.09 0.45 19.48
C ASN A 137 10.41 1.96 19.54
N ASP A 138 11.16 2.48 18.57
CA ASP A 138 11.51 3.90 18.52
C ASP A 138 10.30 4.70 18.03
N THR A 139 9.81 5.59 18.91
CA THR A 139 8.61 6.40 18.65
C THR A 139 8.69 7.23 17.36
N ASP A 140 9.89 7.54 16.87
CA ASP A 140 10.12 8.32 15.64
C ASP A 140 10.18 7.47 14.36
N GLU A 141 10.34 6.15 14.47
CA GLU A 141 10.33 5.23 13.32
C GLU A 141 8.94 4.68 12.99
N VAL A 142 7.93 5.00 13.79
CA VAL A 142 6.56 4.55 13.57
C VAL A 142 6.03 5.10 12.23
N TYR A 143 5.63 4.19 11.33
CA TYR A 143 5.14 4.53 9.99
C TYR A 143 3.92 5.47 9.99
N THR A 144 3.15 5.52 11.09
CA THR A 144 1.99 6.40 11.25
C THR A 144 2.36 7.89 11.30
N LYS A 145 3.62 8.23 11.61
CA LYS A 145 4.14 9.60 11.57
C LYS A 145 4.55 10.06 10.16
N LYS A 146 4.59 9.16 9.18
CA LYS A 146 4.99 9.51 7.80
C LYS A 146 3.96 10.47 7.19
N SER A 147 4.44 11.51 6.51
CA SER A 147 3.60 12.56 5.95
C SER A 147 2.52 12.03 5.01
N TYR A 148 2.88 11.14 4.08
CA TYR A 148 1.94 10.54 3.14
C TYR A 148 0.85 9.70 3.83
N PHE A 149 1.16 9.04 4.96
CA PHE A 149 0.18 8.27 5.72
C PHE A 149 -0.81 9.21 6.42
N GLN A 150 -0.31 10.27 7.05
CA GLN A 150 -1.14 11.27 7.72
C GLN A 150 -2.05 12.01 6.74
N ILE A 151 -1.53 12.40 5.57
CA ILE A 151 -2.30 13.09 4.52
C ILE A 151 -3.46 12.20 4.05
N LEU A 152 -3.20 10.94 3.72
CA LEU A 152 -4.25 10.02 3.28
C LEU A 152 -5.26 9.74 4.40
N LYS A 153 -4.79 9.50 5.64
CA LYS A 153 -5.66 9.27 6.79
C LYS A 153 -6.59 10.47 7.05
N GLN A 154 -6.06 11.70 6.97
CA GLN A 154 -6.86 12.92 7.14
C GLN A 154 -7.85 13.11 6.00
N ARG A 155 -7.41 12.91 4.75
CA ARG A 155 -8.27 13.03 3.55
C ARG A 155 -9.47 12.08 3.62
N TRP A 156 -9.24 10.84 4.06
CA TRP A 156 -10.25 9.78 4.09
C TRP A 156 -10.84 9.51 5.48
N ALA A 157 -10.74 10.47 6.40
CA ALA A 157 -11.30 10.32 7.75
C ALA A 157 -12.84 10.28 7.75
N THR A 158 -13.48 11.04 6.85
CA THR A 158 -14.94 11.24 6.85
C THR A 158 -15.60 11.19 5.48
N ASN A 159 -14.85 11.38 4.39
CA ASN A 159 -15.40 11.46 3.04
C ASN A 159 -15.02 10.22 2.21
N PHE A 160 -15.99 9.35 1.94
CA PHE A 160 -15.82 8.16 1.11
C PHE A 160 -16.63 8.20 -0.19
N ASP A 161 -17.34 9.30 -0.46
CA ASP A 161 -18.24 9.41 -1.61
C ASP A 161 -17.47 9.54 -2.93
N GLN A 162 -16.23 10.01 -2.85
CA GLN A 162 -15.32 10.09 -4.00
C GLN A 162 -14.81 8.72 -4.43
N LEU A 163 -14.92 7.68 -3.60
CA LEU A 163 -14.40 6.36 -3.94
C LEU A 163 -15.15 5.74 -5.12
N GLU A 164 -14.38 5.09 -5.99
CA GLU A 164 -14.96 4.42 -7.15
C GLU A 164 -15.67 3.14 -6.70
N LYS A 165 -16.89 2.94 -7.22
CA LYS A 165 -17.70 1.76 -6.94
C LYS A 165 -17.45 0.69 -8.01
N TYR A 166 -16.76 -0.37 -7.63
CA TYR A 166 -16.47 -1.50 -8.50
C TYR A 166 -17.54 -2.58 -8.31
N TYR A 167 -18.29 -2.86 -9.38
CA TYR A 167 -19.27 -3.95 -9.39
C TYR A 167 -18.60 -5.27 -9.73
N MET A 168 -18.89 -6.29 -8.95
CA MET A 168 -18.44 -7.65 -9.21
C MET A 168 -19.63 -8.53 -9.54
N LYS A 169 -19.42 -9.36 -10.55
CA LYS A 169 -20.41 -10.31 -11.04
C LYS A 169 -19.91 -11.72 -10.74
N ILE A 170 -19.68 -12.00 -9.46
CA ILE A 170 -19.12 -13.28 -9.01
C ILE A 170 -20.09 -14.41 -9.34
N LYS A 171 -19.58 -15.42 -10.04
CA LYS A 171 -20.26 -16.68 -10.28
C LYS A 171 -19.45 -17.80 -9.64
N ILE A 172 -20.10 -18.63 -8.85
CA ILE A 172 -19.52 -19.77 -8.16
C ILE A 172 -19.92 -21.06 -8.86
N ARG A 173 -19.12 -22.12 -8.68
CA ARG A 173 -19.47 -23.46 -9.18
C ARG A 173 -20.64 -24.00 -8.36
N PHE A 174 -21.61 -24.62 -9.01
CA PHE A 174 -22.74 -25.24 -8.32
C PHE A 174 -22.32 -26.47 -7.49
N ASN A 175 -21.43 -27.29 -8.04
CA ASN A 175 -20.91 -28.51 -7.43
C ASN A 175 -19.39 -28.62 -7.60
N GLU A 176 -18.79 -29.61 -6.94
CA GLU A 176 -17.35 -29.88 -6.95
C GLU A 176 -16.84 -30.21 -8.37
N THR A 177 -17.68 -30.83 -9.21
CA THR A 177 -17.38 -31.19 -10.61
C THR A 177 -17.48 -30.00 -11.58
N GLY A 178 -18.14 -28.91 -11.20
CA GLY A 178 -18.17 -27.65 -11.97
C GLY A 178 -19.11 -27.66 -13.18
N GLU A 179 -20.18 -28.46 -13.15
CA GLU A 179 -21.09 -28.66 -14.29
C GLU A 179 -21.75 -27.36 -14.79
N TYR A 180 -22.13 -26.46 -13.87
CA TYR A 180 -22.61 -25.14 -14.22
C TYR A 180 -22.27 -24.09 -13.16
N LEU A 181 -22.29 -22.83 -13.60
CA LEU A 181 -22.02 -21.66 -12.77
C LEU A 181 -23.33 -21.09 -12.23
N LYS A 182 -23.38 -20.86 -10.92
CA LYS A 182 -24.47 -20.16 -10.23
C LYS A 182 -24.01 -18.77 -9.81
N LYS A 183 -24.93 -17.80 -9.76
CA LYS A 183 -24.68 -16.49 -9.16
C LYS A 183 -24.36 -16.66 -7.67
N PHE A 184 -23.40 -15.89 -7.16
CA PHE A 184 -23.15 -15.77 -5.74
C PHE A 184 -24.41 -15.25 -5.01
N GLU A 185 -24.58 -15.57 -3.73
CA GLU A 185 -25.72 -15.16 -2.90
C GLU A 185 -25.96 -13.65 -2.97
N HIS A 186 -24.89 -12.87 -2.80
CA HIS A 186 -24.93 -11.41 -2.91
C HIS A 186 -24.58 -10.97 -4.34
N TYR A 187 -25.48 -11.23 -5.30
CA TYR A 187 -25.26 -10.86 -6.71
C TYR A 187 -26.22 -9.75 -7.20
N PRO A 188 -25.70 -8.68 -7.83
CA PRO A 188 -24.30 -8.30 -7.92
C PRO A 188 -23.80 -7.72 -6.59
N ASN A 189 -22.58 -8.05 -6.20
CA ASN A 189 -21.90 -7.38 -5.11
C ASN A 189 -21.04 -6.23 -5.64
N TYR A 190 -20.65 -5.33 -4.76
CA TYR A 190 -19.77 -4.22 -5.07
C TYR A 190 -18.86 -3.91 -3.90
N TYR A 191 -17.76 -3.24 -4.19
CA TYR A 191 -16.89 -2.63 -3.18
C TYR A 191 -16.54 -1.21 -3.62
N ARG A 192 -16.12 -0.38 -2.68
CA ARG A 192 -15.60 0.96 -2.93
C ARG A 192 -14.10 0.97 -2.72
N ALA A 193 -13.34 1.50 -3.67
CA ALA A 193 -11.90 1.60 -3.52
C ALA A 193 -11.32 2.86 -4.19
N ALA A 194 -10.05 3.12 -3.91
CA ALA A 194 -9.34 4.24 -4.51
C ALA A 194 -9.01 3.96 -5.99
N ASN A 195 -9.03 5.01 -6.79
CA ASN A 195 -8.41 5.00 -8.11
C ASN A 195 -7.00 5.59 -8.01
N LEU A 196 -6.31 5.74 -9.15
CA LEU A 196 -4.96 6.30 -9.18
C LEU A 196 -4.90 7.76 -8.69
N ASP A 197 -5.95 8.55 -8.94
CA ASP A 197 -6.04 9.97 -8.59
C ASP A 197 -6.30 10.20 -7.08
N HIS A 198 -6.77 9.17 -6.39
CA HIS A 198 -7.01 9.17 -4.95
C HIS A 198 -5.75 8.90 -4.12
N GLY A 199 -4.67 8.45 -4.76
CA GLY A 199 -3.38 8.28 -4.13
C GLY A 199 -2.65 9.60 -3.84
N HIS A 200 -1.46 9.48 -3.28
CA HIS A 200 -0.61 10.62 -2.96
C HIS A 200 0.84 10.34 -3.36
N TRP A 201 1.38 11.21 -4.21
CA TRP A 201 2.79 11.25 -4.55
C TRP A 201 3.56 12.12 -3.56
N THR A 202 4.66 11.60 -3.02
CA THR A 202 5.61 12.42 -2.27
C THR A 202 6.48 13.22 -3.22
N THR A 203 6.96 14.38 -2.79
CA THR A 203 8.14 14.99 -3.42
C THR A 203 9.35 14.06 -3.29
N PRO A 204 10.25 13.99 -4.28
CA PRO A 204 11.45 13.15 -4.19
C PRO A 204 12.27 13.51 -2.96
N TYR A 205 12.64 12.52 -2.15
CA TYR A 205 13.39 12.72 -0.92
C TYR A 205 14.48 11.67 -0.75
N PHE A 206 15.50 12.00 0.03
CA PHE A 206 16.56 11.05 0.37
C PHE A 206 16.23 10.34 1.69
N ASP A 207 16.07 9.02 1.63
CA ASP A 207 15.77 8.21 2.83
C ASP A 207 17.03 7.94 3.66
N CYS A 208 17.46 8.94 4.44
CA CYS A 208 18.70 8.86 5.23
C CYS A 208 18.61 7.84 6.39
N ASN A 209 17.45 7.80 7.06
CA ASN A 209 17.22 6.97 8.25
C ASN A 209 16.58 5.61 7.92
N GLY A 210 15.89 5.47 6.79
CA GLY A 210 15.28 4.22 6.41
C GLY A 210 16.25 3.23 5.77
N LYS A 211 15.65 2.15 5.25
CA LYS A 211 16.39 0.98 4.78
C LYS A 211 16.92 1.15 3.36
N VAL A 212 16.38 2.11 2.60
CA VAL A 212 16.75 2.37 1.20
C VAL A 212 17.42 3.73 1.12
N LYS A 213 18.72 3.79 1.44
CA LYS A 213 19.51 5.05 1.49
C LYS A 213 19.80 5.65 0.12
N LYS A 214 18.75 6.11 -0.57
CA LYS A 214 18.74 6.65 -1.93
C LYS A 214 17.70 7.77 -2.04
N TRP A 215 17.82 8.54 -3.12
CA TRP A 215 16.74 9.40 -3.58
C TRP A 215 15.59 8.52 -4.09
N VAL A 216 14.40 8.71 -3.51
CA VAL A 216 13.21 7.95 -3.84
C VAL A 216 12.02 8.90 -3.99
N ILE A 217 11.07 8.48 -4.82
CA ILE A 217 9.72 9.02 -4.86
C ILE A 217 8.78 7.91 -4.39
N THR A 218 7.76 8.26 -3.60
CA THR A 218 6.81 7.30 -3.06
C THR A 218 5.41 7.67 -3.51
N TYR A 219 4.71 6.67 -4.04
CA TYR A 219 3.26 6.75 -4.24
C TYR A 219 2.57 5.93 -3.15
N ALA A 220 1.60 6.52 -2.49
CA ALA A 220 0.79 5.88 -1.47
C ALA A 220 -0.67 5.79 -1.93
N SER A 221 -1.25 4.59 -1.91
CA SER A 221 -2.67 4.35 -2.21
C SER A 221 -3.40 3.93 -0.93
N PRO A 222 -4.54 4.57 -0.59
CA PRO A 222 -5.34 4.19 0.56
C PRO A 222 -6.16 2.92 0.25
N PHE A 223 -6.49 2.14 1.27
CA PHE A 223 -7.40 1.00 1.18
C PHE A 223 -8.42 1.02 2.32
N PHE A 224 -9.56 0.37 2.10
CA PHE A 224 -10.75 0.56 2.93
C PHE A 224 -11.46 -0.74 3.25
N GLY A 225 -12.07 -0.82 4.42
CA GLY A 225 -12.87 -1.97 4.84
C GLY A 225 -14.02 -1.55 5.73
N TRP A 226 -14.90 -2.49 6.04
CA TRP A 226 -15.96 -2.26 7.02
C TRP A 226 -15.39 -2.13 8.44
N ASP A 227 -16.01 -1.27 9.25
CA ASP A 227 -15.74 -1.21 10.69
C ASP A 227 -16.15 -2.52 11.39
N SER A 228 -15.83 -2.65 12.68
CA SER A 228 -16.10 -3.90 13.43
C SER A 228 -17.58 -4.26 13.51
N LEU A 229 -18.46 -3.26 13.42
CA LEU A 229 -19.92 -3.44 13.42
C LEU A 229 -20.49 -3.62 12.01
N LYS A 230 -19.67 -3.43 10.96
CA LYS A 230 -20.05 -3.46 9.54
C LYS A 230 -21.15 -2.48 9.16
N GLU A 231 -21.17 -1.32 9.79
CA GLU A 231 -22.11 -0.24 9.51
C GLU A 231 -21.50 0.82 8.59
N LYS A 232 -20.20 1.07 8.70
CA LYS A 232 -19.52 2.18 8.01
C LYS A 232 -18.21 1.74 7.39
N LEU A 233 -17.94 2.29 6.21
CA LEU A 233 -16.65 2.14 5.56
C LEU A 233 -15.61 2.97 6.32
N GLU A 234 -14.42 2.42 6.50
CA GLU A 234 -13.32 3.10 7.19
C GLU A 234 -11.98 2.89 6.47
N PHE A 235 -11.09 3.85 6.66
CA PHE A 235 -9.67 3.72 6.33
C PHE A 235 -9.05 2.61 7.21
N LYS A 236 -8.27 1.73 6.58
CA LYS A 236 -7.70 0.55 7.21
C LYS A 236 -6.19 0.62 7.41
#